data_AF-A0AAI9UCJ1-F1
#
_entry.id   AF-A0AAI9UCJ1-F1
#
_cell.length_a   1.000
_cell.length_b   1.000
_cell.length_c   1.000
_cell.angle_alpha   90.00
_cell.angle_beta   90.00
_cell.angle_gamma   90.00
#
_symmetry.space_group_name_H-M   'P 1'
#
loop_
_entity.id
_entity.type
_entity.pdbx_description
1 polymer ?
#
loop_
_entity_poly.entity_id
_entity_poly.type
_entity_poly.pdbx_seq_one_letter_code
_entity_poly.pdbx_strand_id
1 'polypeptide(L)'
;MRGGINSVRQTSPLTARMVSWVSMIVTGLPQFETQNDVGIGDGVPTPPEWQIDPTIVDSDLSHLGDVEIENEVENVLIRLRSIFRRAQKAPLQPTRLHDLSCFVIHRLLLSAPEVVEPHSASSKTIRLATILYIFIIQGPTYYSHAAIFNTIVNRLMESLAELVPYAHSSNSLFVWLLTVGMVASQGTQHYTWLTGLARDFVALAQVKSWVSVLACLRSVLWLDIVHGEDIFRPHWETIFGCLN
;
A
#
# COMPACT_ATOMS: atom_id res chain seq x y z
N MET A 1 -10.00 -32.47 13.67
CA MET A 1 -8.79 -31.67 13.40
C MET A 1 -9.08 -30.74 12.22
N ARG A 2 -9.51 -29.51 12.45
CA ARG A 2 -9.58 -28.51 11.38
C ARG A 2 -8.30 -27.67 11.50
N GLY A 3 -7.26 -28.08 10.78
CA GLY A 3 -5.98 -27.38 10.75
C GLY A 3 -6.07 -26.20 9.80
N GLY A 4 -5.92 -24.99 10.33
CA GLY A 4 -5.77 -23.78 9.53
C GLY A 4 -4.33 -23.59 9.05
N ILE A 5 -4.08 -22.54 8.25
CA ILE A 5 -2.71 -22.20 7.84
C ILE A 5 -1.82 -21.89 9.05
N ASN A 6 -2.42 -21.40 10.14
CA ASN A 6 -1.72 -21.23 11.42
C ASN A 6 -1.24 -22.57 12.01
N SER A 7 -2.00 -23.65 11.89
CA SER A 7 -1.56 -25.00 12.30
C SER A 7 -0.41 -25.52 11.43
N VAL A 8 -0.46 -25.26 10.12
CA VAL A 8 0.64 -25.59 9.19
C VAL A 8 1.90 -24.81 9.56
N ARG A 9 1.77 -23.55 10.00
CA ARG A 9 2.93 -22.76 10.41
C ARG A 9 3.65 -23.35 11.62
N GLN A 10 2.92 -23.95 12.57
CA GLN A 10 3.52 -24.57 13.76
C GLN A 10 4.41 -25.77 13.42
N THR A 11 4.12 -26.46 12.31
CA THR A 11 4.90 -27.62 11.84
C THR A 11 5.92 -27.24 10.76
N SER A 12 5.55 -26.36 9.82
CA SER A 12 6.40 -25.86 8.75
C SER A 12 6.10 -24.38 8.45
N PRO A 13 6.85 -23.44 9.09
CA PRO A 13 6.67 -22.01 8.87
C PRO A 13 6.89 -21.57 7.43
N LEU A 14 7.84 -22.19 6.73
CA LEU A 14 8.12 -21.89 5.33
C LEU A 14 6.95 -22.30 4.43
N THR A 15 6.39 -23.50 4.63
CA THR A 15 5.25 -23.98 3.85
C THR A 15 4.04 -23.07 4.04
N ALA A 16 3.72 -22.70 5.29
CA ALA A 16 2.61 -21.81 5.56
C ALA A 16 2.76 -20.45 4.84
N ARG A 17 3.95 -19.86 4.89
CA ARG A 17 4.27 -18.61 4.19
C ARG A 17 4.11 -18.74 2.68
N MET A 18 4.68 -19.77 2.09
CA MET A 18 4.65 -19.96 0.63
C MET A 18 3.24 -20.25 0.13
N VAL A 19 2.48 -21.10 0.82
CA VAL A 19 1.13 -21.47 0.38
C VAL A 19 0.20 -20.26 0.39
N SER A 20 0.14 -19.47 1.45
CA SER A 20 -0.72 -18.27 1.49
C SER A 20 -0.36 -17.24 0.41
N TRP A 21 0.93 -16.97 0.25
CA TRP A 21 1.41 -15.98 -0.71
C TRP A 21 1.16 -16.42 -2.16
N VAL A 22 1.58 -17.65 -2.51
CA VAL A 22 1.49 -18.17 -3.87
C VAL A 22 0.04 -18.41 -4.26
N SER A 23 -0.80 -18.94 -3.36
CA SER A 23 -2.21 -19.16 -3.68
C SER A 23 -2.91 -17.85 -4.01
N MET A 24 -2.67 -16.79 -3.23
CA MET A 24 -3.23 -15.46 -3.49
C MET A 24 -2.76 -14.88 -4.82
N ILE A 25 -1.47 -15.03 -5.17
CA ILE A 25 -0.95 -14.53 -6.45
C ILE A 25 -1.57 -15.26 -7.64
N VAL A 26 -1.68 -16.59 -7.54
CA VAL A 26 -2.18 -17.43 -8.64
C VAL A 26 -3.68 -17.24 -8.88
N THR A 27 -4.48 -17.16 -7.81
CA THR A 27 -5.93 -17.00 -7.94
C THR A 27 -6.36 -15.54 -8.06
N GLY A 28 -5.49 -14.60 -7.71
CA GLY A 28 -5.82 -13.17 -7.63
C GLY A 28 -6.62 -12.78 -6.39
N LEU A 29 -6.90 -13.72 -5.48
CA LEU A 29 -7.74 -13.53 -4.30
C LEU A 29 -7.18 -14.27 -3.07
N PRO A 30 -7.29 -13.73 -1.85
CA PRO A 30 -6.90 -14.43 -0.63
C PRO A 30 -7.62 -15.78 -0.50
N GLN A 31 -6.88 -16.87 -0.26
CA GLN A 31 -7.45 -18.20 0.00
C GLN A 31 -7.61 -18.50 1.50
N PHE A 32 -7.08 -17.60 2.33
CA PHE A 32 -7.08 -17.71 3.78
C PHE A 32 -7.50 -16.35 4.34
N GLU A 33 -8.33 -16.39 5.39
CA GLU A 33 -8.59 -15.24 6.23
C GLU A 33 -7.30 -14.72 6.88
N THR A 34 -7.36 -13.56 7.52
CA THR A 34 -6.28 -13.10 8.40
C THR A 34 -6.65 -13.31 9.87
N GLN A 35 -5.66 -13.47 10.74
CA GLN A 35 -5.89 -13.30 12.17
C GLN A 35 -6.29 -11.86 12.47
N ASN A 36 -7.12 -11.66 13.50
CA ASN A 36 -7.47 -10.33 13.96
C ASN A 36 -6.26 -9.62 14.62
N ASP A 37 -6.43 -8.36 15.03
CA ASP A 37 -5.35 -7.53 15.58
C ASP A 37 -4.71 -8.06 16.88
N VAL A 38 -5.41 -8.94 17.59
CA VAL A 38 -4.91 -9.60 18.81
C VAL A 38 -4.34 -11.00 18.54
N GLY A 39 -4.22 -11.40 17.27
CA GLY A 39 -3.63 -12.68 16.87
C GLY A 39 -4.56 -13.89 17.01
N ILE A 40 -5.87 -13.67 17.13
CA ILE A 40 -6.86 -14.74 17.20
C ILE A 40 -7.35 -15.09 15.79
N GLY A 41 -7.43 -16.40 15.51
CA GLY A 41 -7.92 -16.96 14.25
C GLY A 41 -6.97 -18.00 13.65
N ASP A 42 -7.48 -18.73 12.65
CA ASP A 42 -6.78 -19.84 11.99
C ASP A 42 -6.13 -19.45 10.64
N GLY A 43 -6.29 -18.18 10.24
CA GLY A 43 -5.82 -17.59 8.99
C GLY A 43 -4.34 -17.19 8.98
N VAL A 44 -3.98 -16.34 8.02
CA VAL A 44 -2.63 -15.76 7.91
C VAL A 44 -2.30 -15.04 9.22
N PRO A 45 -1.22 -15.44 9.89
CA PRO A 45 -0.98 -15.00 11.24
C PRO A 45 -0.45 -13.57 11.30
N THR A 46 -0.77 -12.88 12.39
CA THR A 46 -0.30 -11.51 12.62
C THR A 46 1.23 -11.47 12.73
N PRO A 47 1.92 -10.62 11.96
CA PRO A 47 3.35 -10.35 12.15
C PRO A 47 3.58 -9.69 13.51
N PRO A 48 4.65 -10.01 14.26
CA PRO A 48 4.93 -9.36 15.53
C PRO A 48 5.07 -7.83 15.46
N GLU A 49 5.48 -7.28 14.31
CA GLU A 49 5.49 -5.83 14.07
C GLU A 49 4.09 -5.22 14.17
N TRP A 50 3.06 -5.98 13.79
CA TRP A 50 1.64 -5.60 13.78
C TRP A 50 1.03 -5.52 15.18
N GLN A 51 1.48 -6.39 16.08
CA GLN A 51 0.93 -6.55 17.43
C GLN A 51 1.35 -5.42 18.39
N ILE A 52 2.32 -4.60 17.98
CA ILE A 52 2.78 -3.46 18.77
C ILE A 52 1.77 -2.33 18.64
N ASP A 53 1.34 -1.81 19.79
CA ASP A 53 0.29 -0.79 19.88
C ASP A 53 0.64 0.46 19.05
N PRO A 54 -0.22 0.85 18.07
CA PRO A 54 0.02 2.02 17.25
C PRO A 54 -0.02 3.34 18.02
N THR A 55 -0.73 3.41 19.16
CA THR A 55 -0.87 4.64 19.98
C THR A 55 0.46 5.13 20.55
N ILE A 56 1.48 4.27 20.57
CA ILE A 56 2.85 4.60 20.97
C ILE A 56 3.51 5.57 19.97
N VAL A 57 3.02 5.62 18.72
CA VAL A 57 3.62 6.40 17.63
C VAL A 57 2.54 7.15 16.85
N ASP A 58 2.13 8.32 17.36
CA ASP A 58 1.30 9.36 16.72
C ASP A 58 0.41 8.84 15.56
N SER A 59 -0.79 8.38 15.91
CA SER A 59 -1.76 7.78 15.00
C SER A 59 -2.56 8.82 14.21
N ASP A 60 -2.25 10.11 14.31
CA ASP A 60 -3.07 11.15 13.73
C ASP A 60 -3.06 11.09 12.18
N LEU A 61 -4.23 10.86 11.59
CA LEU A 61 -4.49 10.91 10.15
C LEU A 61 -5.22 12.20 9.75
N SER A 62 -5.46 13.13 10.68
CA SER A 62 -6.19 14.39 10.43
C SER A 62 -5.61 15.22 9.29
N HIS A 63 -4.31 15.08 9.00
CA HIS A 63 -3.64 15.77 7.89
C HIS A 63 -3.94 15.18 6.51
N LEU A 64 -4.61 14.02 6.42
CA LEU A 64 -5.07 13.45 5.14
C LEU A 64 -6.35 14.11 4.62
N GLY A 65 -6.94 15.04 5.40
CA GLY A 65 -8.17 15.77 5.07
C GLY A 65 -9.42 15.06 5.57
N ASP A 66 -10.58 15.68 5.34
CA ASP A 66 -11.92 15.16 5.67
C ASP A 66 -12.34 14.06 4.68
N VAL A 67 -11.51 13.01 4.59
CA VAL A 67 -11.72 11.89 3.68
C VAL A 67 -12.35 10.74 4.46
N GLU A 68 -13.49 10.25 3.99
CA GLU A 68 -14.12 9.06 4.56
C GLU A 68 -13.27 7.82 4.24
N ILE A 69 -12.72 7.17 5.26
CA ILE A 69 -11.92 5.95 5.17
C ILE A 69 -12.62 4.86 5.97
N GLU A 70 -12.78 3.67 5.39
CA GLU A 70 -13.32 2.54 6.13
C GLU A 70 -12.38 2.08 7.25
N ASN A 71 -12.96 1.67 8.38
CA ASN A 71 -12.23 1.29 9.59
C ASN A 71 -11.09 0.28 9.34
N GLU A 72 -11.28 -0.71 8.47
CA GLU A 72 -10.21 -1.69 8.16
C GLU A 72 -9.06 -1.07 7.36
N VAL A 73 -9.35 -0.20 6.39
CA VAL A 73 -8.32 0.49 5.61
C VAL A 73 -7.56 1.48 6.50
N GLU A 74 -8.29 2.20 7.36
CA GLU A 74 -7.73 3.13 8.33
C GLU A 74 -6.81 2.42 9.33
N ASN A 75 -7.28 1.32 9.94
CA ASN A 75 -6.49 0.51 10.88
C ASN A 75 -5.19 0.02 10.24
N VAL A 76 -5.26 -0.45 8.99
CA VAL A 76 -4.07 -0.90 8.24
C VAL A 76 -3.10 0.25 8.01
N LEU A 77 -3.58 1.43 7.58
CA LEU A 77 -2.74 2.60 7.38
C LEU A 77 -2.04 3.04 8.68
N ILE A 78 -2.78 3.17 9.77
CA ILE A 78 -2.23 3.60 11.07
C ILE A 78 -1.12 2.66 11.52
N ARG A 79 -1.36 1.34 11.44
CA ARG A 79 -0.38 0.34 11.86
C ARG A 79 0.84 0.32 10.95
N LEU A 80 0.66 0.39 9.63
CA LEU A 80 1.78 0.47 8.70
C LEU A 80 2.63 1.72 8.92
N ARG A 81 2.01 2.89 9.15
CA ARG A 81 2.74 4.13 9.49
C ARG A 81 3.58 3.96 10.76
N SER A 82 3.00 3.39 11.82
CA SER A 82 3.73 3.10 13.06
C SER A 82 4.88 2.11 12.84
N ILE A 83 4.65 1.03 12.08
CA ILE A 83 5.67 0.03 11.74
C ILE A 83 6.82 0.68 10.96
N PHE A 84 6.52 1.46 9.93
CA PHE A 84 7.53 2.06 9.06
C PHE A 84 8.36 3.12 9.79
N ARG A 85 7.73 3.94 10.66
CA ARG A 85 8.46 4.86 11.54
C ARG A 85 9.41 4.13 12.47
N ARG A 86 9.01 2.98 13.02
CA ARG A 86 9.92 2.14 13.83
C ARG A 86 11.02 1.50 12.99
N ALA A 87 10.72 1.11 11.76
CA ALA A 87 11.68 0.53 10.83
C ALA A 87 12.84 1.50 10.48
N GLN A 88 12.63 2.81 10.59
CA GLN A 88 13.71 3.81 10.46
C GLN A 88 14.81 3.64 11.52
N LYS A 89 14.46 3.17 12.72
CA LYS A 89 15.42 2.94 13.81
C LYS A 89 15.94 1.50 13.80
N ALA A 90 15.09 0.56 13.42
CA ALA A 90 15.41 -0.87 13.37
C ALA A 90 14.87 -1.47 12.07
N PRO A 91 15.67 -1.54 10.99
CA PRO A 91 15.21 -1.98 9.68
C PRO A 91 14.57 -3.37 9.69
N LEU A 92 13.49 -3.52 8.93
CA LEU A 92 12.80 -4.80 8.77
C LEU A 92 13.68 -5.78 8.01
N GLN A 93 13.84 -6.98 8.57
CA GLN A 93 14.50 -8.07 7.85
C GLN A 93 13.63 -8.52 6.65
N PRO A 94 14.22 -9.00 5.54
CA PRO A 94 13.46 -9.36 4.33
C PRO A 94 12.32 -10.35 4.57
N THR A 95 12.52 -11.34 5.45
CA THR A 95 11.48 -12.32 5.82
C THR A 95 10.34 -11.69 6.61
N ARG A 96 10.63 -10.66 7.39
CA ARG A 96 9.64 -9.91 8.19
C ARG A 96 8.84 -8.96 7.32
N LEU A 97 9.49 -8.30 6.36
CA LEU A 97 8.81 -7.52 5.33
C LEU A 97 7.88 -8.42 4.51
N HIS A 98 8.31 -9.64 4.15
CA HIS A 98 7.45 -10.60 3.46
C HIS A 98 6.23 -11.00 4.30
N ASP A 99 6.42 -11.35 5.57
CA ASP A 99 5.31 -11.75 6.46
C ASP A 99 4.31 -10.60 6.63
N LEU A 100 4.80 -9.36 6.79
CA LEU A 100 3.99 -8.15 6.83
C LEU A 100 3.21 -7.93 5.53
N SER A 101 3.90 -8.02 4.39
CA SER A 101 3.30 -7.85 3.06
C SER A 101 2.20 -8.88 2.81
N CYS A 102 2.46 -10.15 3.14
CA CYS A 102 1.48 -11.21 3.01
C CYS A 102 0.23 -10.93 3.85
N PHE A 103 0.40 -10.58 5.13
CA PHE A 103 -0.71 -10.28 6.02
C PHE A 103 -1.54 -9.08 5.55
N VAL A 104 -0.89 -7.97 5.21
CA VAL A 104 -1.55 -6.71 4.82
C VAL A 104 -2.33 -6.86 3.53
N ILE A 105 -1.73 -7.48 2.51
CA ILE A 105 -2.40 -7.64 1.21
C ILE A 105 -3.60 -8.58 1.36
N HIS A 106 -3.49 -9.68 2.13
CA HIS A 106 -4.64 -10.54 2.42
C HIS A 106 -5.76 -9.75 3.09
N ARG A 107 -5.43 -8.99 4.14
CA ARG A 107 -6.43 -8.23 4.91
C ARG A 107 -7.15 -7.18 4.06
N LEU A 108 -6.42 -6.41 3.27
CA LEU A 108 -7.01 -5.37 2.42
C LEU A 108 -7.82 -5.95 1.25
N LEU A 109 -7.40 -7.09 0.69
CA LEU A 109 -8.18 -7.76 -0.35
C LEU A 109 -9.49 -8.35 0.21
N LEU A 110 -9.48 -8.87 1.44
CA LEU A 110 -10.67 -9.37 2.14
C LEU A 110 -11.62 -8.26 2.58
N SER A 111 -11.13 -7.03 2.79
CA SER A 111 -11.98 -5.91 3.22
C SER A 111 -12.94 -5.38 2.14
N ALA A 112 -12.99 -5.98 0.94
CA ALA A 112 -13.96 -5.68 -0.12
C ALA A 112 -15.04 -6.76 -0.17
N PRO A 113 -16.20 -6.59 0.49
CA PRO A 113 -17.38 -7.32 0.06
C PRO A 113 -17.80 -6.81 -1.33
N GLU A 114 -17.70 -7.65 -2.37
CA GLU A 114 -18.13 -7.32 -3.75
C GLU A 114 -19.63 -6.96 -3.88
N VAL A 115 -20.43 -7.08 -2.81
CA VAL A 115 -21.88 -7.23 -2.92
C VAL A 115 -22.72 -6.21 -2.12
N VAL A 116 -22.19 -5.52 -1.10
CA VAL A 116 -23.10 -4.97 -0.07
C VAL A 116 -23.19 -3.45 0.07
N GLU A 117 -22.13 -2.64 -0.11
CA GLU A 117 -22.26 -1.18 0.07
C GLU A 117 -21.36 -0.36 -0.86
N PRO A 118 -21.77 0.87 -1.26
CA PRO A 118 -20.90 1.79 -1.96
C PRO A 118 -19.77 2.24 -1.04
N HIS A 119 -18.66 1.52 -1.09
CA HIS A 119 -17.39 1.94 -0.52
C HIS A 119 -17.08 3.38 -0.96
N SER A 120 -16.63 4.24 -0.05
CA SER A 120 -16.22 5.58 -0.43
C SER A 120 -15.10 5.46 -1.49
N ALA A 121 -15.22 6.22 -2.60
CA ALA A 121 -14.24 6.16 -3.69
C ALA A 121 -12.81 6.41 -3.16
N SER A 122 -12.69 7.28 -2.16
CA SER A 122 -11.44 7.55 -1.45
C SER A 122 -10.91 6.33 -0.69
N SER A 123 -11.72 5.66 0.14
CA SER A 123 -11.33 4.44 0.87
C SER A 123 -10.85 3.35 -0.09
N LYS A 124 -11.61 3.12 -1.17
CA LYS A 124 -11.23 2.18 -2.23
C LYS A 124 -9.90 2.55 -2.88
N THR A 125 -9.69 3.82 -3.21
CA THR A 125 -8.45 4.33 -3.84
C THR A 125 -7.25 4.14 -2.92
N ILE A 126 -7.37 4.56 -1.66
CA ILE A 126 -6.35 4.43 -0.62
C ILE A 126 -5.95 2.97 -0.43
N ARG A 127 -6.94 2.09 -0.36
CA ARG A 127 -6.71 0.66 -0.20
C ARG A 127 -5.94 0.06 -1.37
N LEU A 128 -6.38 0.32 -2.61
CA LEU A 128 -5.74 -0.21 -3.81
C LEU A 128 -4.30 0.31 -3.93
N ALA A 129 -4.08 1.60 -3.67
CA ALA A 129 -2.75 2.19 -3.62
C ALA A 129 -1.89 1.59 -2.51
N THR A 130 -2.45 1.31 -1.33
CA THR A 130 -1.72 0.66 -0.24
C THR A 130 -1.26 -0.74 -0.65
N ILE A 131 -2.14 -1.53 -1.28
CA ILE A 131 -1.76 -2.87 -1.77
C ILE A 131 -0.62 -2.77 -2.80
N LEU A 132 -0.72 -1.86 -3.76
CA LEU A 132 0.33 -1.66 -4.77
C LEU A 132 1.64 -1.19 -4.14
N TYR A 133 1.59 -0.26 -3.18
CA TYR A 133 2.77 0.19 -2.46
C TYR A 133 3.47 -0.97 -1.75
N ILE A 134 2.72 -1.83 -1.07
CA ILE A 134 3.27 -3.02 -0.41
C ILE A 134 3.89 -4.01 -1.42
N PHE A 135 3.25 -4.23 -2.57
CA PHE A 135 3.85 -5.03 -3.65
C PHE A 135 5.16 -4.43 -4.18
N ILE A 136 5.20 -3.11 -4.40
CA ILE A 136 6.38 -2.39 -4.90
C ILE A 136 7.56 -2.53 -3.93
N ILE A 137 7.36 -2.25 -2.64
CA ILE A 137 8.45 -2.32 -1.65
C ILE A 137 8.90 -3.76 -1.38
N GLN A 138 7.99 -4.74 -1.48
CA GLN A 138 8.32 -6.15 -1.29
C GLN A 138 9.12 -6.70 -2.48
N GLY A 139 8.79 -6.26 -3.69
CA GLY A 139 9.35 -6.76 -4.94
C GLY A 139 8.99 -8.22 -5.24
N PRO A 140 9.28 -8.69 -6.47
CA PRO A 140 9.04 -10.08 -6.85
C PRO A 140 10.12 -10.99 -6.25
N THR A 141 9.86 -11.59 -5.09
CA THR A 141 10.84 -12.48 -4.42
C THR A 141 10.90 -13.90 -5.00
N TYR A 142 9.76 -14.49 -5.39
CA TYR A 142 9.70 -15.92 -5.75
C TYR A 142 8.83 -16.22 -6.98
N TYR A 143 7.80 -15.42 -7.22
CA TYR A 143 6.85 -15.58 -8.32
C TYR A 143 6.50 -14.20 -8.88
N SER A 144 6.17 -14.15 -10.16
CA SER A 144 5.66 -12.92 -10.77
C SER A 144 4.35 -12.50 -10.13
N HIS A 145 4.24 -11.23 -9.73
CA HIS A 145 3.00 -10.65 -9.23
C HIS A 145 2.15 -10.05 -10.35
N ALA A 146 2.61 -10.11 -11.61
CA ALA A 146 2.11 -9.28 -12.70
C ALA A 146 0.58 -9.35 -12.90
N ALA A 147 -0.03 -10.54 -12.81
CA ALA A 147 -1.46 -10.70 -13.03
C ALA A 147 -2.30 -9.94 -11.99
N ILE A 148 -2.13 -10.28 -10.70
CA ILE A 148 -2.85 -9.61 -9.61
C ILE A 148 -2.48 -8.12 -9.53
N PHE A 149 -1.20 -7.78 -9.72
CA PHE A 149 -0.71 -6.41 -9.70
C PHE A 149 -1.38 -5.54 -10.77
N ASN A 150 -1.41 -6.00 -12.02
CA ASN A 150 -2.03 -5.26 -13.13
C ASN A 150 -3.55 -5.12 -12.95
N THR A 151 -4.23 -6.15 -12.42
CA THR A 151 -5.66 -6.04 -12.07
C THR A 151 -5.89 -4.94 -11.05
N ILE A 152 -5.05 -4.85 -10.01
CA ILE A 152 -5.16 -3.82 -8.97
C ILE A 152 -4.82 -2.43 -9.55
N VAL A 153 -3.81 -2.32 -10.43
CA VAL A 153 -3.51 -1.07 -11.14
C VAL A 153 -4.73 -0.57 -11.90
N ASN A 154 -5.36 -1.40 -12.73
CA ASN A 154 -6.54 -0.96 -13.50
C ASN A 154 -7.68 -0.47 -12.59
N ARG A 155 -7.96 -1.20 -11.48
CA ARG A 155 -8.96 -0.78 -10.49
C ARG A 155 -8.57 0.52 -9.78
N LEU A 156 -7.28 0.74 -9.51
CA LEU A 156 -6.78 1.99 -8.95
C LEU A 156 -7.03 3.14 -9.92
N MET A 157 -6.77 2.94 -11.21
CA MET A 157 -6.95 3.98 -12.23
C MET A 157 -8.40 4.43 -12.34
N GLU A 158 -9.35 3.49 -12.37
CA GLU A 158 -10.78 3.77 -12.35
C GLU A 158 -11.17 4.58 -11.11
N SER A 159 -10.74 4.11 -9.94
CA SER A 159 -11.05 4.75 -8.65
C SER A 159 -10.41 6.14 -8.51
N LEU A 160 -9.20 6.32 -9.03
CA LEU A 160 -8.48 7.59 -8.97
C LEU A 160 -9.13 8.62 -9.90
N ALA A 161 -9.60 8.22 -11.09
CA ALA A 161 -10.29 9.12 -12.01
C ALA A 161 -11.54 9.76 -11.38
N GLU A 162 -12.25 9.04 -10.52
CA GLU A 162 -13.39 9.56 -9.74
C GLU A 162 -12.97 10.58 -8.67
N LEU A 163 -11.74 10.46 -8.15
CA LEU A 163 -11.21 11.29 -7.06
C LEU A 163 -10.57 12.60 -7.57
N VAL A 164 -10.05 12.62 -8.81
CA VAL A 164 -9.35 13.79 -9.40
C VAL A 164 -10.15 15.11 -9.26
N PRO A 165 -11.47 15.17 -9.51
CA PRO A 165 -12.23 16.42 -9.39
C PRO A 165 -12.22 17.04 -7.99
N TYR A 166 -11.96 16.24 -6.96
CA TYR A 166 -11.95 16.64 -5.55
C TYR A 166 -10.51 16.79 -4.99
N ALA A 167 -9.50 16.61 -5.85
CA ALA A 167 -8.11 16.75 -5.47
C ALA A 167 -7.77 18.22 -5.17
N HIS A 168 -7.41 18.49 -3.91
CA HIS A 168 -6.96 19.81 -3.48
C HIS A 168 -5.45 19.95 -3.67
N SER A 169 -4.98 21.13 -4.10
CA SER A 169 -3.59 21.44 -4.44
C SER A 169 -2.56 21.26 -3.31
N SER A 170 -3.00 21.01 -2.08
CA SER A 170 -2.15 20.78 -0.90
C SER A 170 -2.32 19.39 -0.28
N ASN A 171 -2.96 18.46 -0.97
CA ASN A 171 -3.26 17.15 -0.41
C ASN A 171 -2.07 16.18 -0.53
N SER A 172 -1.40 15.90 0.60
CA SER A 172 -0.30 14.91 0.67
C SER A 172 -0.75 13.52 0.25
N LEU A 173 -2.02 13.16 0.49
CA LEU A 173 -2.61 11.92 0.03
C LEU A 173 -2.62 11.83 -1.48
N PHE A 174 -3.01 12.91 -2.17
CA PHE A 174 -3.05 12.89 -3.63
C PHE A 174 -1.65 12.76 -4.24
N VAL A 175 -0.65 13.44 -3.68
CA VAL A 175 0.76 13.27 -4.08
C VAL A 175 1.21 11.81 -3.88
N TRP A 176 0.83 11.20 -2.75
CA TRP A 176 1.15 9.80 -2.48
C TRP A 176 0.45 8.85 -3.47
N LEU A 177 -0.83 9.05 -3.76
CA LEU A 177 -1.59 8.27 -4.74
C LEU A 177 -0.99 8.36 -6.15
N LEU A 178 -0.67 9.58 -6.61
CA LEU A 178 0.00 9.78 -7.90
C LEU A 178 1.35 9.07 -7.95
N THR A 179 2.13 9.17 -6.87
CA THR A 179 3.45 8.55 -6.78
C THR A 179 3.37 7.03 -6.89
N VAL A 180 2.49 6.40 -6.11
CA VAL A 180 2.26 4.94 -6.16
C VAL A 180 1.77 4.53 -7.54
N GLY A 181 0.80 5.25 -8.09
CA GLY A 181 0.24 4.98 -9.41
C GLY A 181 1.28 5.07 -10.52
N MET A 182 2.14 6.09 -10.51
CA MET A 182 3.18 6.27 -11.53
C MET A 182 4.18 5.11 -11.53
N VAL A 183 4.66 4.70 -10.35
CA VAL A 183 5.55 3.55 -10.25
C VAL A 183 4.84 2.27 -10.70
N ALA A 184 3.61 2.04 -10.23
CA ALA A 184 2.87 0.81 -10.55
C ALA A 184 2.49 0.70 -12.03
N SER A 185 2.35 1.82 -12.73
CA SER A 185 1.90 1.86 -14.13
C SER A 185 3.04 2.06 -15.14
N GLN A 186 4.30 2.07 -14.69
CA GLN A 186 5.45 2.33 -15.56
C GLN A 186 5.43 1.46 -16.82
N GLY A 187 5.62 2.08 -17.98
CA GLY A 187 5.60 1.41 -19.29
C GLY A 187 4.21 1.15 -19.87
N THR A 188 3.14 1.65 -19.23
CA THR A 188 1.76 1.54 -19.73
C THR A 188 1.16 2.90 -20.09
N GLN A 189 0.00 2.92 -20.75
CA GLN A 189 -0.72 4.16 -21.06
C GLN A 189 -1.15 4.95 -19.79
N HIS A 190 -1.40 4.24 -18.69
CA HIS A 190 -1.80 4.83 -17.41
C HIS A 190 -0.70 5.75 -16.84
N TYR A 191 0.56 5.42 -17.11
CA TYR A 191 1.70 6.25 -16.74
C TYR A 191 1.66 7.63 -17.39
N THR A 192 1.33 7.70 -18.68
CA THR A 192 1.25 8.96 -19.42
C THR A 192 0.14 9.86 -18.87
N TRP A 193 -1.01 9.28 -18.49
CA TRP A 193 -2.10 10.03 -17.87
C TRP A 193 -1.71 10.57 -16.49
N LEU A 194 -1.12 9.72 -15.63
CA LEU A 194 -0.69 10.12 -14.29
C LEU A 194 0.42 11.17 -14.30
N THR A 195 1.39 11.06 -15.21
CA THR A 195 2.44 12.07 -15.37
C THR A 195 1.89 13.40 -15.88
N GLY A 196 0.84 13.37 -16.72
CA GLY A 196 0.07 14.55 -17.09
C GLY A 196 -0.57 15.22 -15.87
N LEU A 197 -1.32 14.46 -15.08
CA LEU A 197 -1.95 14.96 -13.84
C LEU A 197 -0.94 15.50 -12.84
N ALA A 198 0.18 14.81 -12.66
CA ALA A 198 1.24 15.24 -11.75
C ALA A 198 1.90 16.54 -12.21
N ARG A 199 2.05 16.75 -13.53
CA ARG A 199 2.55 18.01 -14.09
C ARG A 199 1.59 19.16 -13.81
N ASP A 200 0.31 18.97 -14.07
CA ASP A 200 -0.73 19.97 -13.81
C ASP A 200 -0.80 20.30 -12.32
N PHE A 201 -0.69 19.27 -11.47
CA PHE A 201 -0.65 19.44 -10.02
C PHE A 201 0.58 20.25 -9.58
N VAL A 202 1.79 19.94 -10.05
CA VAL A 202 3.01 20.70 -9.71
C VAL A 202 2.93 22.14 -10.18
N ALA A 203 2.34 22.41 -11.34
CA ALA A 203 2.15 23.77 -11.84
C ALA A 203 1.22 24.60 -10.94
N LEU A 204 0.22 23.96 -10.32
CA LEU A 204 -0.75 24.60 -9.43
C LEU A 204 -0.35 24.57 -7.94
N ALA A 205 0.50 23.63 -7.53
CA ALA A 205 0.84 23.35 -6.14
C ALA A 205 2.20 23.94 -5.73
N GLN A 206 2.46 23.97 -4.42
CA GLN A 206 3.75 24.38 -3.83
C GLN A 206 4.80 23.26 -3.81
N VAL A 207 4.52 22.10 -4.41
CA VAL A 207 5.44 20.96 -4.44
C VAL A 207 6.43 21.12 -5.60
N LYS A 208 7.58 21.75 -5.33
CA LYS A 208 8.56 22.14 -6.37
C LYS A 208 9.84 21.31 -6.39
N SER A 209 9.92 20.28 -5.55
CA SER A 209 11.13 19.48 -5.43
C SER A 209 10.82 18.07 -4.95
N TRP A 210 11.74 17.14 -5.21
CA TRP A 210 11.68 15.80 -4.63
C TRP A 210 11.60 15.82 -3.10
N VAL A 211 12.29 16.76 -2.44
CA VAL A 211 12.25 16.91 -0.99
C VAL A 211 10.83 17.20 -0.49
N SER A 212 10.10 18.06 -1.20
CA SER A 212 8.69 18.37 -0.90
C SER A 212 7.79 17.16 -1.15
N VAL A 213 7.99 16.43 -2.25
CA VAL A 213 7.26 15.18 -2.54
C VAL A 213 7.48 14.16 -1.44
N LEU A 214 8.74 13.89 -1.08
CA LEU A 214 9.11 12.93 -0.06
C LEU A 214 8.53 13.27 1.32
N ALA A 215 8.41 14.57 1.65
CA ALA A 215 7.71 15.01 2.86
C ALA A 215 6.21 14.62 2.83
N CYS A 216 5.53 14.76 1.69
CA CYS A 216 4.16 14.27 1.50
C CYS A 216 4.09 12.74 1.60
N LEU A 217 5.04 12.01 1.01
CA LEU A 217 5.04 10.55 1.09
C LEU A 217 5.21 10.07 2.54
N ARG A 218 6.11 10.69 3.30
CA ARG A 218 6.35 10.39 4.72
C ARG A 218 5.18 10.76 5.61
N SER A 219 4.42 11.81 5.27
CA SER A 219 3.22 12.15 6.01
C SER A 219 2.12 11.10 5.82
N VAL A 220 2.03 10.48 4.63
CA VAL A 220 1.03 9.44 4.34
C VAL A 220 1.53 8.05 4.70
N LEU A 221 2.42 7.47 3.88
CA LEU A 221 2.99 6.16 4.11
C LEU A 221 4.31 6.01 3.36
N TRP A 222 5.40 5.81 4.12
CA TRP A 222 6.74 5.64 3.55
C TRP A 222 7.59 4.72 4.40
N LEU A 223 8.14 3.67 3.78
CA LEU A 223 9.19 2.82 4.34
C LEU A 223 10.54 3.22 3.73
N ASP A 224 11.47 3.66 4.58
CA ASP A 224 12.85 3.93 4.17
C ASP A 224 13.60 2.59 3.96
N ILE A 225 13.38 1.97 2.80
CA ILE A 225 14.18 0.84 2.30
C ILE A 225 15.45 1.34 1.60
N VAL A 226 16.52 0.55 1.66
CA VAL A 226 17.77 0.82 0.94
C VAL A 226 17.48 0.86 -0.57
N HIS A 227 17.84 1.96 -1.25
CA HIS A 227 17.46 2.28 -2.64
C HIS A 227 15.95 2.49 -2.89
N GLY A 228 15.15 2.67 -1.84
CA GLY A 228 13.71 2.90 -1.97
C GLY A 228 13.40 4.13 -2.83
N GLU A 229 14.07 5.24 -2.57
CA GLU A 229 13.89 6.47 -3.33
C GLU A 229 14.24 6.30 -4.82
N ASP A 230 15.14 5.39 -5.19
CA ASP A 230 15.59 5.21 -6.58
C ASP A 230 14.48 4.69 -7.50
N ILE A 231 13.46 4.04 -6.93
CA ILE A 231 12.28 3.58 -7.67
C ILE A 231 11.28 4.73 -7.88
N PHE A 232 11.12 5.62 -6.90
CA PHE A 232 10.07 6.65 -6.92
C PHE A 232 10.55 8.00 -7.48
N ARG A 233 11.78 8.40 -7.17
CA ARG A 233 12.36 9.71 -7.46
C ARG A 233 12.43 10.02 -8.97
N PRO A 234 12.88 9.11 -9.85
CA PRO A 234 13.08 9.43 -11.27
C PRO A 234 11.80 9.92 -11.97
N HIS A 235 10.63 9.43 -11.54
CA HIS A 235 9.33 9.83 -12.09
C HIS A 235 9.05 11.32 -11.83
N TRP A 236 9.34 11.80 -10.62
CA TRP A 236 9.14 13.19 -10.24
C TRP A 236 10.22 14.12 -10.79
N GLU A 237 11.48 13.68 -10.82
CA GLU A 237 12.57 14.47 -11.41
C GLU A 237 12.34 14.75 -12.89
N THR A 238 11.78 13.79 -13.63
CA THR A 238 11.38 13.99 -15.02
C THR A 238 10.33 15.10 -15.14
N ILE A 239 9.35 15.15 -14.23
CA ILE A 239 8.30 16.17 -14.24
C ILE A 239 8.89 17.55 -13.91
N PHE A 240 9.75 17.65 -12.89
CA PHE A 240 10.40 18.91 -12.54
C PHE A 240 11.35 19.41 -13.65
N GLY A 241 12.05 18.51 -14.33
CA GLY A 241 12.93 18.83 -15.45
C GLY A 241 12.19 19.38 -16.67
N CYS A 242 10.92 19.00 -16.88
CA CYS A 242 10.09 19.53 -17.97
C CYS A 242 9.48 20.92 -17.69
N LEU A 243 9.60 21.44 -16.47
CA LEU A 243 9.05 22.74 -16.06
C LEU A 243 10.07 23.88 -16.09
N ASN A 244 11.36 23.56 -16.27
CA ASN A 244 12.45 24.51 -16.48
C ASN A 244 12.74 24.69 -17.98
#